data_AF-A0A5C8FFM7-F1
#
_entry.id   AF-A0A5C8FFM7-F1
#
_cell.length_a   1.000
_cell.length_b   1.000
_cell.length_c   1.000
_cell.angle_alpha   90.00
_cell.angle_beta   90.00
_cell.angle_gamma   90.00
#
_symmetry.space_group_name_H-M   'P 1'
#
loop_
_entity.id
_entity.type
_entity.pdbx_description
1 polymer ?
#
loop_
_entity_poly.entity_id
_entity_poly.type
_entity_poly.pdbx_seq_one_letter_code
_entity_poly.pdbx_strand_id
1 'polypeptide(L)'
;MCRFVKDNFVFKIILYILIINFSIYLTAFSKTNLNNFFSGDFSTNEFLARKFAKERQLISVNLLPTHSVIFPNFINSFVKNIETFAGLAKINIGEDISKFLEYVDIKGSFWYVPSISYTFLFTRRVGLEAGISAQSITYTLNINKESAGNLMNKNGIGQFSGVVGGDTTFRASFVRVPFYIGLKVLLGMNYNIINTFKFGIESIISKVETVNGVTGIRTKRETTDTALYISYELGWSINLFPKKNWRVKPSIDFSLFEIGYYVKNVNKGIYGDFKEGISFLGGGLINVNSTLPEWDSFSPYVDIITSLRISIFPRFGFTIRF
;
A
#
# COMPACT_ATOMS: atom_id res chain seq x y z
N MET A 1 1.02 1.69 -20.96
CA MET A 1 1.35 2.98 -20.31
C MET A 1 0.36 4.12 -20.60
N CYS A 2 -0.18 4.29 -21.83
CA CYS A 2 -1.07 5.44 -22.17
C CYS A 2 -2.59 5.23 -22.15
N ARG A 3 -3.14 4.02 -21.90
CA ARG A 3 -4.61 3.81 -21.83
C ARG A 3 -5.19 3.94 -20.42
N PHE A 4 -4.49 3.44 -19.39
CA PHE A 4 -5.00 3.46 -18.01
C PHE A 4 -5.05 4.85 -17.37
N VAL A 5 -4.15 5.77 -17.77
CA VAL A 5 -4.11 7.17 -17.31
C VAL A 5 -5.20 8.02 -17.98
N LYS A 6 -5.64 7.65 -19.18
CA LYS A 6 -6.63 8.42 -19.94
C LYS A 6 -8.06 8.21 -19.43
N ASP A 7 -8.37 6.98 -18.99
CA ASP A 7 -9.75 6.54 -18.72
C ASP A 7 -10.11 6.51 -17.22
N ASN A 8 -9.15 6.68 -16.30
CA ASN A 8 -9.44 6.62 -14.87
C ASN A 8 -9.74 8.02 -14.31
N PHE A 9 -11.02 8.41 -14.34
CA PHE A 9 -11.56 9.68 -13.85
C PHE A 9 -11.12 9.99 -12.40
N VAL A 10 -11.04 8.94 -11.56
CA VAL A 10 -10.60 9.05 -10.16
C VAL A 10 -9.12 9.48 -10.06
N PHE A 11 -8.24 8.96 -10.93
CA PHE A 11 -6.83 9.34 -10.95
C PHE A 11 -6.64 10.81 -11.38
N LYS A 12 -7.43 11.28 -12.34
CA LYS A 12 -7.45 12.70 -12.72
C LYS A 12 -7.93 13.57 -11.57
N ILE A 13 -9.00 13.18 -10.88
CA ILE A 13 -9.50 13.91 -9.70
C ILE A 13 -8.45 13.96 -8.60
N ILE A 14 -7.79 12.85 -8.28
CA ILE A 14 -6.72 12.81 -7.26
C ILE A 14 -5.55 13.71 -7.67
N LEU A 15 -5.14 13.68 -8.94
CA LEU A 15 -4.08 14.56 -9.46
C LEU A 15 -4.49 16.04 -9.40
N TYR A 16 -5.74 16.37 -9.74
CA TYR A 16 -6.25 17.74 -9.66
C TYR A 16 -6.39 18.20 -8.21
N ILE A 17 -6.89 17.36 -7.31
CA ILE A 17 -6.94 17.63 -5.86
C ILE A 17 -5.53 17.82 -5.31
N LEU A 18 -4.54 17.06 -5.79
CA LEU A 18 -3.13 17.23 -5.44
C LEU A 18 -2.55 18.56 -5.90
N ILE A 19 -2.76 18.92 -7.17
CA ILE A 19 -2.28 20.19 -7.73
C ILE A 19 -2.97 21.37 -7.04
N ILE A 20 -4.28 21.26 -6.78
CA ILE A 20 -5.08 22.30 -6.11
C ILE A 20 -4.67 22.40 -4.65
N ASN A 21 -4.52 21.31 -3.89
CA ASN A 21 -4.05 21.36 -2.51
C ASN A 21 -2.62 21.86 -2.42
N PHE A 22 -1.72 21.40 -3.30
CA PHE A 22 -0.35 21.89 -3.36
C PHE A 22 -0.31 23.40 -3.64
N SER A 23 -1.13 23.89 -4.56
CA SER A 23 -1.24 25.30 -4.92
C SER A 23 -1.90 26.12 -3.80
N ILE A 24 -2.97 25.63 -3.17
CA ILE A 24 -3.64 26.28 -2.04
C ILE A 24 -2.71 26.33 -0.83
N TYR A 25 -1.95 25.28 -0.55
CA TYR A 25 -0.99 25.24 0.55
C TYR A 25 0.16 26.22 0.30
N LEU A 26 0.73 26.25 -0.92
CA LEU A 26 1.72 27.26 -1.31
C LEU A 26 1.17 28.69 -1.19
N THR A 27 -0.08 28.91 -1.62
CA THR A 27 -0.69 30.24 -1.64
C THR A 27 -1.07 30.71 -0.23
N ALA A 28 -1.70 29.86 0.58
CA ALA A 28 -2.08 30.14 1.96
C ALA A 28 -0.86 30.30 2.88
N PHE A 29 0.21 29.54 2.65
CA PHE A 29 1.46 29.70 3.39
C PHE A 29 2.23 30.96 2.97
N SER A 30 2.12 31.39 1.70
CA SER A 30 2.75 32.62 1.21
C SER A 30 2.04 33.92 1.64
N LYS A 31 0.71 33.91 1.82
CA LYS A 31 -0.07 35.14 1.98
C LYS A 31 -0.59 35.44 3.38
N THR A 32 -0.91 34.46 4.23
CA THR A 32 -1.78 34.76 5.40
C THR A 32 -1.29 34.30 6.76
N ASN A 33 -0.37 33.33 6.89
CA ASN A 33 -0.03 32.76 8.21
C ASN A 33 1.41 32.94 8.71
N LEU A 34 2.33 33.50 7.91
CA LEU A 34 3.65 33.90 8.42
C LEU A 34 3.56 35.11 9.37
N ASN A 35 2.58 35.99 9.17
CA ASN A 35 2.37 37.20 9.98
C ASN A 35 1.63 36.96 11.30
N ASN A 36 0.80 35.90 11.40
CA ASN A 36 -0.01 35.63 12.60
C ASN A 36 0.65 34.64 13.57
N PHE A 37 1.62 33.82 13.11
CA PHE A 37 2.31 32.85 13.96
C PHE A 37 3.52 33.44 14.71
N PHE A 38 3.98 34.63 14.31
CA PHE A 38 5.12 35.32 14.89
C PHE A 38 4.79 36.80 14.98
N SER A 39 5.04 37.42 16.14
CA SER A 39 4.74 38.82 16.47
C SER A 39 5.61 39.85 15.72
N GLY A 40 5.96 39.57 14.46
CA GLY A 40 6.77 40.42 13.61
C GLY A 40 6.21 40.36 12.19
N ASP A 41 6.01 41.53 11.60
CA ASP A 41 5.45 41.68 10.26
C ASP A 41 6.46 41.20 9.20
N PHE A 42 6.38 39.93 8.81
CA PHE A 42 7.23 39.34 7.77
C PHE A 42 6.86 39.84 6.36
N SER A 43 5.71 40.52 6.22
CA SER A 43 5.25 41.08 4.94
C SER A 43 6.04 42.30 4.47
N THR A 44 6.70 43.02 5.39
CA THR A 44 7.41 44.27 5.10
C THR A 44 8.94 44.12 5.04
N ASN A 45 9.50 42.96 5.43
CA ASN A 45 10.94 42.74 5.46
C ASN A 45 11.36 41.44 4.75
N GLU A 46 11.47 41.54 3.43
CA GLU A 46 11.85 40.44 2.53
C GLU A 46 13.19 39.79 2.90
N PHE A 47 14.12 40.53 3.51
CA PHE A 47 15.41 40.01 3.98
C PHE A 47 15.26 39.06 5.17
N LEU A 48 14.42 39.41 6.15
CA LEU A 48 14.13 38.54 7.29
C LEU A 48 13.32 37.31 6.89
N ALA A 49 12.35 37.47 5.97
CA ALA A 49 11.59 36.37 5.41
C ALA A 49 12.48 35.38 4.64
N ARG A 50 13.40 35.88 3.79
CA ARG A 50 14.37 35.04 3.06
C ARG A 50 15.39 34.36 3.99
N LYS A 51 15.87 35.05 5.02
CA LYS A 51 16.78 34.47 6.03
C LYS A 51 16.09 33.40 6.88
N PHE A 52 14.80 33.55 7.14
CA PHE A 52 13.98 32.58 7.85
C PHE A 52 13.67 31.35 6.97
N ALA A 53 13.29 31.55 5.71
CA ALA A 53 12.92 30.46 4.80
C ALA A 53 14.09 29.56 4.38
N LYS A 54 15.33 30.06 4.45
CA LYS A 54 16.54 29.33 4.05
C LYS A 54 16.75 28.06 4.89
N GLU A 55 16.96 26.93 4.23
CA GLU A 55 17.17 25.60 4.81
C GLU A 55 15.99 25.07 5.64
N ARG A 56 14.76 25.48 5.35
CA ARG A 56 13.56 25.05 6.09
C ARG A 56 12.56 24.26 5.26
N GLN A 57 12.78 24.15 3.96
CA GLN A 57 11.91 23.38 3.07
C GLN A 57 12.65 22.13 2.64
N LEU A 58 11.98 20.98 2.70
CA LEU A 58 12.51 19.72 2.23
C LEU A 58 11.51 19.05 1.31
N ILE A 59 11.98 18.56 0.17
CA ILE A 59 11.23 17.64 -0.68
C ILE A 59 11.93 16.30 -0.59
N SER A 60 11.20 15.28 -0.15
CA SER A 60 11.69 13.90 -0.05
C SER A 60 10.96 13.02 -1.04
N VAL A 61 11.69 12.13 -1.70
CA VAL A 61 11.13 11.09 -2.58
C VAL A 61 11.56 9.73 -2.03
N ASN A 62 10.61 8.92 -1.58
CA ASN A 62 10.84 7.55 -1.15
C ASN A 62 10.59 6.58 -2.32
N LEU A 63 11.57 5.74 -2.61
CA LEU A 63 11.49 4.76 -3.68
C LEU A 63 10.95 3.41 -3.21
N LEU A 64 10.83 3.20 -1.90
CA LEU A 64 10.30 1.97 -1.34
C LEU A 64 8.78 2.03 -1.12
N PRO A 65 8.03 1.01 -1.54
CA PRO A 65 6.61 0.94 -1.28
C PRO A 65 6.34 0.79 0.23
N THR A 66 5.36 1.56 0.72
CA THR A 66 4.99 1.60 2.14
C THR A 66 4.32 0.34 2.65
N HIS A 67 3.72 -0.46 1.76
CA HIS A 67 3.32 -1.81 2.10
C HIS A 67 4.18 -2.79 1.32
N SER A 68 5.04 -3.48 2.05
CA SER A 68 5.77 -4.67 1.61
C SER A 68 4.78 -5.82 1.45
N VAL A 69 3.93 -5.71 0.44
CA VAL A 69 3.14 -6.85 0.02
C VAL A 69 4.09 -7.77 -0.72
N ILE A 70 4.37 -8.89 -0.06
CA ILE A 70 4.68 -10.21 -0.61
C ILE A 70 4.63 -10.16 -2.15
N PHE A 71 5.80 -9.93 -2.75
CA PHE A 71 5.94 -9.71 -4.20
C PHE A 71 5.16 -10.77 -4.97
N PRO A 72 4.49 -10.46 -6.09
CA PRO A 72 3.76 -11.47 -6.87
C PRO A 72 4.58 -12.73 -7.19
N ASN A 73 5.88 -12.58 -7.46
CA ASN A 73 6.79 -13.70 -7.63
C ASN A 73 7.02 -14.48 -6.33
N PHE A 74 7.09 -13.80 -5.18
CA PHE A 74 7.16 -14.43 -3.86
C PHE A 74 5.85 -15.13 -3.50
N ILE A 75 4.66 -14.60 -3.86
CA ILE A 75 3.39 -15.33 -3.73
C ILE A 75 3.38 -16.57 -4.62
N ASN A 76 3.80 -16.44 -5.87
CA ASN A 76 3.84 -17.58 -6.79
C ASN A 76 4.79 -18.67 -6.25
N SER A 77 5.98 -18.29 -5.77
CA SER A 77 6.90 -19.21 -5.10
C SER A 77 6.35 -19.77 -3.79
N PHE A 78 5.67 -18.97 -2.97
CA PHE A 78 5.06 -19.41 -1.71
C PHE A 78 3.94 -20.41 -1.97
N VAL A 79 3.04 -20.13 -2.91
CA VAL A 79 1.91 -20.99 -3.23
C VAL A 79 2.37 -22.29 -3.90
N LYS A 80 3.35 -22.24 -4.81
CA LYS A 80 3.92 -23.45 -5.43
C LYS A 80 4.68 -24.33 -4.45
N ASN A 81 5.17 -23.76 -3.35
CA ASN A 81 5.89 -24.49 -2.29
C ASN A 81 5.11 -24.46 -0.97
N ILE A 82 3.79 -24.32 -1.04
CA ILE A 82 2.97 -24.08 0.15
C ILE A 82 3.03 -25.27 1.10
N GLU A 83 3.18 -26.49 0.59
CA GLU A 83 3.41 -27.70 1.37
C GLU A 83 4.75 -27.65 2.12
N THR A 84 5.81 -27.13 1.50
CA THR A 84 7.12 -26.95 2.14
C THR A 84 7.04 -25.91 3.26
N PHE A 85 6.39 -24.77 3.00
CA PHE A 85 6.21 -23.72 4.01
C PHE A 85 5.28 -24.16 5.15
N ALA A 86 4.21 -24.88 4.84
CA ALA A 86 3.28 -25.42 5.81
C ALA A 86 3.91 -26.54 6.65
N GLY A 87 4.73 -27.40 6.03
CA GLY A 87 5.55 -28.40 6.72
C GLY A 87 6.55 -27.75 7.69
N LEU A 88 7.21 -26.66 7.30
CA LEU A 88 8.07 -25.87 8.17
C LEU A 88 7.30 -25.19 9.31
N ALA A 89 6.06 -24.74 9.06
CA ALA A 89 5.19 -24.12 10.05
C ALA A 89 4.37 -25.13 10.88
N LYS A 90 4.49 -26.44 10.63
CA LYS A 90 3.64 -27.51 11.19
C LYS A 90 2.13 -27.28 11.00
N ILE A 91 1.75 -26.61 9.92
CA ILE A 91 0.35 -26.39 9.55
C ILE A 91 -0.05 -27.50 8.59
N ASN A 92 -1.13 -28.22 8.89
CA ASN A 92 -1.67 -29.24 7.99
C ASN A 92 -2.59 -28.57 6.96
N ILE A 93 -2.07 -28.32 5.76
CA ILE A 93 -2.89 -27.93 4.61
C ILE A 93 -3.45 -29.24 4.06
N GLY A 94 -4.75 -29.50 4.25
CA GLY A 94 -5.37 -30.76 3.84
C GLY A 94 -5.13 -31.08 2.35
N GLU A 95 -5.10 -32.37 2.01
CA GLU A 95 -4.76 -32.88 0.67
C GLU A 95 -5.55 -32.26 -0.48
N ASP A 96 -6.79 -31.82 -0.24
CA ASP A 96 -7.66 -31.27 -1.30
C ASP A 96 -7.22 -29.87 -1.74
N ILE A 97 -6.61 -29.09 -0.83
CA ILE A 97 -6.16 -27.71 -1.11
C ILE A 97 -4.86 -27.74 -1.89
N SER A 98 -3.93 -28.63 -1.54
CA SER A 98 -2.66 -28.72 -2.28
C SER A 98 -2.91 -29.19 -3.71
N LYS A 99 -3.74 -30.24 -3.88
CA LYS A 99 -4.19 -30.70 -5.19
C LYS A 99 -4.90 -29.60 -5.97
N PHE A 100 -5.76 -28.78 -5.35
CA PHE A 100 -6.41 -27.65 -6.02
C PHE A 100 -5.40 -26.59 -6.49
N LEU A 101 -4.43 -26.23 -5.64
CA LEU A 101 -3.43 -25.20 -5.94
C LEU A 101 -2.45 -25.61 -7.05
N GLU A 102 -2.21 -26.91 -7.26
CA GLU A 102 -1.41 -27.42 -8.40
C GLU A 102 -2.02 -27.06 -9.76
N TYR A 103 -3.34 -26.96 -9.86
CA TYR A 103 -4.05 -26.64 -11.11
C TYR A 103 -4.30 -25.14 -11.30
N VAL A 104 -3.93 -24.30 -10.34
CA VAL A 104 -4.16 -22.85 -10.37
C VAL A 104 -2.91 -22.13 -10.88
N ASP A 105 -3.02 -21.48 -12.05
CA ASP A 105 -2.00 -20.54 -12.52
C ASP A 105 -2.17 -19.20 -11.79
N ILE A 106 -1.15 -18.80 -11.03
CA ILE A 106 -1.13 -17.55 -10.27
C ILE A 106 -0.24 -16.55 -10.98
N LYS A 107 -0.86 -15.47 -11.46
CA LYS A 107 -0.19 -14.29 -11.99
C LYS A 107 -0.43 -13.11 -11.08
N GLY A 108 0.55 -12.25 -10.94
CA GLY A 108 0.31 -10.96 -10.31
C GLY A 108 1.15 -9.86 -10.90
N SER A 109 0.64 -8.64 -10.76
CA SER A 109 1.27 -7.42 -11.21
C SER A 109 1.33 -6.42 -10.08
N PHE A 110 2.45 -5.69 -10.00
CA PHE A 110 2.67 -4.67 -9.01
C PHE A 110 3.11 -3.38 -9.71
N TRP A 111 2.55 -2.25 -9.30
CA TRP A 111 3.13 -0.94 -9.63
C TRP A 111 3.12 -0.04 -8.40
N TYR A 112 4.09 0.86 -8.36
CA TYR A 112 4.28 1.81 -7.28
C TYR A 112 4.63 3.18 -7.84
N VAL A 113 3.94 4.20 -7.34
CA VAL A 113 4.30 5.61 -7.50
C VAL A 113 5.06 6.01 -6.23
N PRO A 114 6.36 6.35 -6.35
CA PRO A 114 7.19 6.80 -5.24
C PRO A 114 6.48 7.80 -4.33
N SER A 115 6.67 7.64 -3.01
CA SER A 115 6.10 8.57 -2.05
C SER A 115 6.82 9.90 -2.17
N ILE A 116 6.08 10.97 -2.38
CA ILE A 116 6.61 12.33 -2.38
C ILE A 116 6.11 12.99 -1.12
N SER A 117 7.03 13.52 -0.32
CA SER A 117 6.70 14.32 0.85
C SER A 117 7.34 15.70 0.80
N TYR A 118 6.58 16.68 1.29
CA TYR A 118 7.05 18.04 1.50
C TYR A 118 7.11 18.29 3.01
N THR A 119 8.25 18.77 3.48
CA THR A 119 8.43 19.17 4.88
C THR A 119 8.69 20.67 4.97
N PHE A 120 7.96 21.34 5.85
CA PHE A 120 8.26 22.69 6.28
C PHE A 120 8.71 22.69 7.75
N LEU A 121 9.91 23.21 8.02
CA LEU A 121 10.48 23.30 9.35
C LEU A 121 10.14 24.64 10.02
N PHE A 122 9.40 24.62 11.14
CA PHE A 122 9.12 25.82 11.95
C PHE A 122 10.34 26.27 12.75
N THR A 123 11.16 25.32 13.18
CA THR A 123 12.49 25.55 13.77
C THR A 123 13.53 24.83 12.91
N ARG A 124 14.83 25.01 13.11
CA ARG A 124 15.83 24.23 12.33
C ARG A 124 15.73 22.70 12.52
N ARG A 125 14.94 22.23 13.50
CA ARG A 125 14.83 20.82 13.89
C ARG A 125 13.42 20.25 13.79
N VAL A 126 12.38 21.07 13.91
CA VAL A 126 10.99 20.59 14.02
C VAL A 126 10.15 21.17 12.90
N GLY A 127 9.34 20.35 12.25
CA GLY A 127 8.46 20.76 11.16
C GLY A 127 7.29 19.83 10.92
N LEU A 128 6.42 20.23 9.99
CA LEU A 128 5.37 19.38 9.46
C LEU A 128 5.81 18.78 8.12
N GLU A 129 5.61 17.48 7.98
CA GLU A 129 5.71 16.72 6.74
C GLU A 129 4.31 16.38 6.24
N ALA A 130 4.03 16.58 4.96
CA ALA A 130 2.87 16.02 4.28
C ALA A 130 3.34 15.15 3.12
N GLY A 131 2.80 13.94 2.99
CA GLY A 131 3.23 13.01 1.95
C GLY A 131 2.08 12.21 1.35
N ILE A 132 2.29 11.79 0.11
CA ILE A 132 1.36 10.94 -0.64
C ILE A 132 2.12 9.92 -1.47
N SER A 133 1.53 8.73 -1.62
CA SER A 133 1.97 7.75 -2.60
C SER A 133 0.79 6.98 -3.17
N ALA A 134 1.05 6.13 -4.16
CA ALA A 134 0.06 5.18 -4.64
C ALA A 134 0.74 3.88 -5.00
N GLN A 135 0.11 2.76 -4.65
CA GLN A 135 0.54 1.44 -5.07
C GLN A 135 -0.66 0.62 -5.53
N SER A 136 -0.41 -0.32 -6.43
CA SER A 136 -1.42 -1.28 -6.81
C SER A 136 -0.83 -2.65 -6.97
N ILE A 137 -1.66 -3.62 -6.62
CA ILE A 137 -1.35 -5.02 -6.64
C ILE A 137 -2.55 -5.71 -7.24
N THR A 138 -2.31 -6.52 -8.25
CA THR A 138 -3.33 -7.37 -8.83
C THR A 138 -2.85 -8.79 -8.80
N TYR A 139 -3.72 -9.69 -8.35
CA TYR A 139 -3.55 -11.13 -8.44
C TYR A 139 -4.61 -11.68 -9.38
N THR A 140 -4.23 -12.68 -10.16
CA THR A 140 -5.12 -13.42 -11.04
C THR A 140 -4.83 -14.89 -10.84
N LEU A 141 -5.86 -15.63 -10.48
CA LEU A 141 -5.87 -17.08 -10.39
C LEU A 141 -6.63 -17.57 -11.63
N ASN A 142 -6.05 -18.48 -12.38
CA ASN A 142 -6.69 -19.07 -13.54
C ASN A 142 -6.64 -20.60 -13.46
N ILE A 143 -7.79 -21.23 -13.63
CA ILE A 143 -7.92 -22.67 -13.84
C ILE A 143 -8.47 -22.84 -15.24
N ASN A 144 -7.66 -23.37 -16.14
CA ASN A 144 -8.10 -23.63 -17.50
C ASN A 144 -9.21 -24.71 -17.51
N LYS A 145 -10.01 -24.74 -18.58
CA LYS A 145 -11.12 -25.70 -18.73
C LYS A 145 -10.71 -27.17 -18.53
N GLU A 146 -9.55 -27.57 -19.04
CA GLU A 146 -9.06 -28.95 -18.98
C GLU A 146 -8.68 -29.36 -17.54
N SER A 147 -7.93 -28.50 -16.85
CA SER A 147 -7.56 -28.62 -15.45
C SER A 147 -8.79 -28.63 -14.54
N ALA A 148 -9.79 -27.78 -14.81
CA ALA A 148 -11.05 -27.80 -14.07
C ALA A 148 -11.80 -29.13 -14.23
N GLY A 149 -11.86 -29.68 -15.46
CA GLY A 149 -12.45 -30.99 -15.71
C GLY A 149 -11.69 -32.13 -15.02
N ASN A 150 -10.36 -32.08 -15.01
CA ASN A 150 -9.52 -33.05 -14.30
C ASN A 150 -9.71 -32.99 -12.78
N LEU A 151 -9.89 -31.79 -12.22
CA LEU A 151 -10.18 -31.57 -10.79
C LEU A 151 -11.54 -32.16 -10.40
N MET A 152 -12.58 -31.95 -11.21
CA MET A 152 -13.91 -32.54 -10.98
C MET A 152 -13.88 -34.06 -11.04
N ASN A 153 -13.18 -34.64 -12.02
CA ASN A 153 -13.04 -36.09 -12.17
C ASN A 153 -12.32 -36.70 -10.95
N LYS A 154 -11.24 -36.06 -10.46
CA LYS A 154 -10.48 -36.51 -9.30
C LYS A 154 -11.25 -36.39 -7.99
N ASN A 155 -12.10 -35.38 -7.84
CA ASN A 155 -12.93 -35.18 -6.64
C ASN A 155 -14.18 -36.09 -6.62
N GLY A 156 -14.24 -37.10 -7.49
CA GLY A 156 -15.34 -38.07 -7.53
C GLY A 156 -16.67 -37.48 -8.00
N ILE A 157 -16.66 -36.28 -8.60
CA ILE A 157 -17.87 -35.59 -9.03
C ILE A 157 -18.44 -36.21 -10.32
N GLY A 158 -17.74 -37.11 -11.02
CA GLY A 158 -18.21 -37.83 -12.22
C GLY A 158 -17.56 -37.34 -13.53
N GLN A 159 -17.70 -38.09 -14.64
CA GLN A 159 -17.13 -37.74 -15.96
C GLN A 159 -17.83 -36.51 -16.56
N PHE A 160 -17.36 -35.32 -16.20
CA PHE A 160 -18.00 -34.04 -16.54
C PHE A 160 -17.15 -33.14 -17.43
N SER A 161 -16.23 -33.69 -18.22
CA SER A 161 -15.40 -32.89 -19.15
C SER A 161 -16.22 -32.07 -20.16
N GLY A 162 -17.50 -32.43 -20.37
CA GLY A 162 -18.47 -31.68 -21.19
C GLY A 162 -19.27 -30.59 -20.48
N VAL A 163 -19.25 -30.50 -19.14
CA VAL A 163 -20.05 -29.53 -18.36
C VAL A 163 -19.29 -28.23 -18.07
N VAL A 164 -17.96 -28.24 -18.15
CA VAL A 164 -17.16 -27.02 -17.99
C VAL A 164 -17.29 -26.15 -19.26
N GLY A 165 -18.04 -25.06 -19.16
CA GLY A 165 -18.34 -24.13 -20.25
C GLY A 165 -17.17 -23.22 -20.65
N GLY A 166 -16.15 -23.07 -19.80
CA GLY A 166 -14.98 -22.24 -20.08
C GLY A 166 -13.95 -22.23 -18.94
N ASP A 167 -13.00 -21.31 -19.01
CA ASP A 167 -11.98 -21.13 -17.97
C ASP A 167 -12.58 -20.51 -16.70
N THR A 168 -12.01 -20.86 -15.55
CA THR A 168 -12.40 -20.34 -14.24
C THR A 168 -11.33 -19.36 -13.76
N THR A 169 -11.65 -18.07 -13.76
CA THR A 169 -10.72 -16.99 -13.43
C THR A 169 -11.17 -16.22 -12.20
N PHE A 170 -10.25 -15.95 -11.28
CA PHE A 170 -10.43 -15.00 -10.19
C PHE A 170 -9.39 -13.90 -10.32
N ARG A 171 -9.80 -12.66 -10.13
CA ARG A 171 -8.92 -11.50 -10.17
C ARG A 171 -9.22 -10.61 -8.97
N ALA A 172 -8.21 -10.38 -8.14
CA ALA A 172 -8.27 -9.43 -7.04
C ALA A 172 -7.28 -8.30 -7.31
N SER A 173 -7.77 -7.06 -7.35
CA SER A 173 -6.96 -5.86 -7.51
C SER A 173 -7.15 -4.96 -6.30
N PHE A 174 -6.04 -4.54 -5.71
CA PHE A 174 -5.98 -3.63 -4.58
C PHE A 174 -5.17 -2.42 -4.98
N VAL A 175 -5.79 -1.24 -4.99
CA VAL A 175 -5.11 0.04 -5.14
C VAL A 175 -5.12 0.72 -3.79
N ARG A 176 -3.94 1.11 -3.31
CA ARG A 176 -3.81 1.83 -2.05
C ARG A 176 -3.20 3.20 -2.30
N VAL A 177 -3.83 4.23 -1.73
CA VAL A 177 -3.38 5.61 -1.83
C VAL A 177 -3.26 6.17 -0.42
N PRO A 178 -2.09 5.99 0.23
CA PRO A 178 -1.84 6.59 1.53
C PRO A 178 -1.48 8.06 1.38
N PHE A 179 -2.16 8.89 2.16
CA PHE A 179 -1.84 10.28 2.44
C PHE A 179 -1.51 10.40 3.92
N TYR A 180 -0.52 11.20 4.29
CA TYR A 180 -0.23 11.47 5.69
C TYR A 180 0.23 12.89 5.94
N ILE A 181 -0.02 13.34 7.18
CA ILE A 181 0.58 14.52 7.77
C ILE A 181 1.35 14.06 9.00
N GLY A 182 2.55 14.58 9.20
CA GLY A 182 3.38 14.17 10.31
C GLY A 182 4.23 15.28 10.91
N LEU A 183 4.60 15.10 12.16
CA LEU A 183 5.57 15.93 12.85
C LEU A 183 6.96 15.32 12.63
N LYS A 184 7.82 16.07 11.95
CA LYS A 184 9.21 15.69 11.66
C LYS A 184 10.17 16.38 12.62
N VAL A 185 11.02 15.59 13.27
CA VAL A 185 12.04 16.04 14.20
C VAL A 185 13.42 15.55 13.75
N LEU A 186 14.28 16.49 13.41
CA LEU A 186 15.67 16.28 13.01
C LEU A 186 16.59 16.40 14.23
N LEU A 187 17.30 15.32 14.55
CA LEU A 187 18.23 15.21 15.66
C LEU A 187 19.66 14.92 15.16
N GLY A 188 20.63 14.98 16.07
CA GLY A 188 22.05 14.84 15.78
C GLY A 188 22.75 16.15 15.41
N MET A 189 24.07 16.19 15.55
CA MET A 189 24.88 17.39 15.32
C MET A 189 24.76 17.94 13.88
N ASN A 190 24.46 17.07 12.91
CA ASN A 190 24.31 17.43 11.50
C ASN A 190 22.88 17.21 10.97
N TYR A 191 21.87 17.13 11.84
CA TYR A 191 20.46 16.88 11.48
C TYR A 191 20.23 15.56 10.73
N ASN A 192 21.07 14.58 11.05
CA ASN A 192 21.21 13.31 10.35
C ASN A 192 20.33 12.20 10.93
N ILE A 193 19.66 12.40 12.07
CA ILE A 193 18.65 11.46 12.58
C ILE A 193 17.27 12.06 12.30
N ILE A 194 16.42 11.32 11.59
CA ILE A 194 15.06 11.73 11.22
C ILE A 194 14.07 10.95 12.08
N ASN A 195 13.20 11.66 12.77
CA ASN A 195 12.08 11.07 13.50
C ASN A 195 10.80 11.66 12.91
N THR A 196 9.84 10.83 12.51
CA THR A 196 8.59 11.33 11.95
C THR A 196 7.40 10.63 12.59
N PHE A 197 6.58 11.37 13.32
CA PHE A 197 5.29 10.90 13.80
C PHE A 197 4.25 11.23 12.73
N LYS A 198 3.61 10.22 12.13
CA LYS A 198 2.66 10.38 11.03
C LYS A 198 1.25 10.02 11.48
N PHE A 199 0.31 10.81 11.02
CA PHE A 199 -1.12 10.56 11.03
C PHE A 199 -1.55 10.43 9.57
N GLY A 200 -2.01 9.25 9.20
CA GLY A 200 -2.29 8.92 7.81
C GLY A 200 -3.70 8.41 7.58
N ILE A 201 -4.17 8.69 6.38
CA ILE A 201 -5.42 8.19 5.80
C ILE A 201 -5.02 7.39 4.57
N GLU A 202 -5.50 6.16 4.47
CA GLU A 202 -5.23 5.31 3.33
C GLU A 202 -6.54 4.91 2.67
N SER A 203 -6.74 5.36 1.44
CA SER A 203 -7.86 4.91 0.61
C SER A 203 -7.48 3.60 -0.05
N ILE A 204 -8.35 2.59 0.09
CA ILE A 204 -8.13 1.25 -0.45
C ILE A 204 -9.28 0.94 -1.38
N ILE A 205 -8.98 0.85 -2.67
CA ILE A 205 -9.92 0.44 -3.71
C ILE A 205 -9.64 -1.02 -3.99
N SER A 206 -10.62 -1.84 -3.62
CA SER A 206 -10.61 -3.29 -3.77
C SER A 206 -11.54 -3.64 -4.93
N LYS A 207 -11.07 -4.49 -5.83
CA LYS A 207 -11.85 -4.97 -6.97
C LYS A 207 -11.65 -6.46 -7.12
N VAL A 208 -12.69 -7.23 -6.86
CA VAL A 208 -12.71 -8.68 -6.94
C VAL A 208 -13.66 -9.10 -8.06
N GLU A 209 -13.12 -9.83 -9.03
CA GLU A 209 -13.84 -10.34 -10.18
C GLU A 209 -13.66 -11.85 -10.24
N THR A 210 -14.76 -12.61 -10.27
CA THR A 210 -14.72 -14.05 -10.46
C THR A 210 -15.57 -14.43 -11.67
N VAL A 211 -15.03 -15.28 -12.52
CA VAL A 211 -15.75 -15.96 -13.59
C VAL A 211 -15.55 -17.44 -13.35
N ASN A 212 -16.62 -18.17 -13.07
CA ASN A 212 -16.56 -19.60 -12.87
C ASN A 212 -17.02 -20.32 -14.15
N GLY A 213 -16.13 -21.06 -14.77
CA GLY A 213 -16.37 -21.80 -16.00
C GLY A 213 -17.20 -23.08 -15.81
N VAL A 214 -17.34 -23.58 -14.58
CA VAL A 214 -18.17 -24.75 -14.24
C VAL A 214 -19.63 -24.34 -14.00
N THR A 215 -19.85 -23.28 -13.20
CA THR A 215 -21.20 -22.82 -12.84
C THR A 215 -21.74 -21.73 -13.77
N GLY A 216 -20.89 -21.12 -14.59
CA GLY A 216 -21.23 -19.98 -15.45
C GLY A 216 -21.41 -18.65 -14.71
N ILE A 217 -21.26 -18.65 -13.37
CA ILE A 217 -21.45 -17.46 -12.54
C ILE A 217 -20.34 -16.45 -12.79
N ARG A 218 -20.73 -15.18 -12.92
CA ARG A 218 -19.81 -14.03 -12.99
C ARG A 218 -20.13 -13.06 -11.88
N THR A 219 -19.14 -12.78 -11.04
CA THR A 219 -19.25 -11.79 -9.98
C THR A 219 -18.22 -10.70 -10.17
N LYS A 220 -18.61 -9.48 -9.85
CA LYS A 220 -17.73 -8.31 -9.85
C LYS A 220 -18.13 -7.43 -8.69
N ARG A 221 -17.20 -7.21 -7.78
CA ARG A 221 -17.37 -6.38 -6.61
C ARG A 221 -16.27 -5.33 -6.58
N GLU A 222 -16.66 -4.09 -6.35
CA GLU A 222 -15.74 -2.96 -6.20
C GLU A 222 -16.09 -2.25 -4.91
N THR A 223 -15.13 -2.18 -3.99
CA THR A 223 -15.27 -1.58 -2.67
C THR A 223 -14.21 -0.50 -2.52
N THR A 224 -14.60 0.64 -1.96
CA THR A 224 -13.68 1.73 -1.62
C THR A 224 -13.78 1.98 -0.13
N ASP A 225 -12.74 1.60 0.58
CA ASP A 225 -12.64 1.77 2.02
C ASP A 225 -11.56 2.78 2.40
N THR A 226 -11.64 3.26 3.63
CA THR A 226 -10.67 4.20 4.18
C THR A 226 -10.15 3.69 5.52
N ALA A 227 -8.84 3.48 5.57
CA ALA A 227 -8.10 3.15 6.78
C ALA A 227 -7.47 4.41 7.39
N LEU A 228 -7.35 4.45 8.71
CA LEU A 228 -6.72 5.53 9.47
C LEU A 228 -5.59 4.96 10.31
N TYR A 229 -4.41 5.56 10.26
CA TYR A 229 -3.25 5.06 11.01
C TYR A 229 -2.47 6.17 11.70
N ILE A 230 -1.83 5.78 12.79
CA ILE A 230 -0.80 6.57 13.48
C ILE A 230 0.47 5.74 13.44
N SER A 231 1.60 6.35 13.10
CA SER A 231 2.88 5.65 13.02
C SER A 231 4.04 6.54 13.40
N TYR A 232 5.13 5.91 13.83
CA TYR A 232 6.40 6.54 14.12
C TYR A 232 7.46 5.91 13.23
N GLU A 233 8.17 6.75 12.49
CA GLU A 233 9.28 6.36 11.63
C GLU A 233 10.59 6.91 12.19
N LEU A 234 11.56 6.01 12.38
CA LEU A 234 12.95 6.37 12.71
C LEU A 234 13.82 6.13 11.48
N GLY A 235 14.60 7.15 11.13
CA GLY A 235 15.54 7.07 10.03
C GLY A 235 16.76 7.96 10.19
N TRP A 236 17.55 7.97 9.14
CA TRP A 236 18.84 8.62 9.08
C TRP A 236 19.02 9.26 7.70
N SER A 237 19.71 10.40 7.68
CA SER A 237 20.02 11.18 6.49
C SER A 237 21.52 11.37 6.34
N ILE A 238 22.04 11.13 5.14
CA ILE A 238 23.43 11.39 4.76
C ILE A 238 23.45 12.51 3.73
N ASN A 239 24.05 13.64 4.11
CA ASN A 239 24.30 14.75 3.18
C ASN A 239 25.37 14.34 2.17
N LEU A 240 25.07 14.48 0.87
CA LEU A 240 26.00 14.06 -0.19
C LEU A 240 27.20 15.00 -0.33
N PHE A 241 27.03 16.29 -0.02
CA PHE A 241 28.08 17.31 -0.15
C PHE A 241 28.19 18.17 1.12
N PRO A 242 28.65 17.62 2.25
CA PRO A 242 28.62 18.31 3.55
C PRO A 242 29.51 19.55 3.62
N LYS A 243 30.56 19.62 2.80
CA LYS A 243 31.56 20.70 2.80
C LYS A 243 31.28 21.83 1.80
N LYS A 244 30.25 21.71 0.95
CA LYS A 244 29.90 22.73 -0.05
C LYS A 244 28.66 23.50 0.39
N ASN A 245 28.75 24.83 0.38
CA ASN A 245 27.66 25.71 0.79
C ASN A 245 26.75 26.04 -0.40
N TRP A 246 26.04 25.03 -0.89
CA TRP A 246 25.09 25.19 -2.00
C TRP A 246 23.76 25.75 -1.50
N ARG A 247 23.04 26.43 -2.41
CA ARG A 247 21.66 26.89 -2.15
C ARG A 247 20.70 25.73 -1.90
N VAL A 248 21.07 24.55 -2.38
CA VAL A 248 20.29 23.32 -2.30
C VAL A 248 21.19 22.22 -1.76
N LYS A 249 20.75 21.52 -0.71
CA LYS A 249 21.50 20.45 -0.05
C LYS A 249 20.81 19.11 -0.33
N PRO A 250 21.37 18.27 -1.23
CA PRO A 250 20.85 16.94 -1.47
C PRO A 250 21.36 15.95 -0.41
N SER A 251 20.48 15.07 0.05
CA SER A 251 20.77 13.98 0.97
C SER A 251 20.15 12.67 0.49
N ILE A 252 20.73 11.56 0.95
CA ILE A 252 20.12 10.24 0.89
C ILE A 252 19.51 9.95 2.25
N ASP A 253 18.26 9.54 2.25
CA ASP A 253 17.52 9.20 3.46
C ASP A 253 17.22 7.71 3.46
N PHE A 254 17.52 7.06 4.57
CA PHE A 254 17.17 5.67 4.84
C PHE A 254 16.50 5.58 6.19
N SER A 255 15.41 4.84 6.27
CA SER A 255 14.73 4.62 7.55
C SER A 255 15.01 3.23 8.06
N LEU A 256 15.15 3.09 9.37
CA LEU A 256 15.44 1.81 10.01
C LEU A 256 14.15 1.03 10.22
N PHE A 257 13.13 1.69 10.79
CA PHE A 257 11.84 1.08 11.00
C PHE A 257 10.71 2.11 11.06
N GLU A 258 9.49 1.63 10.79
CA GLU A 258 8.23 2.31 11.07
C GLU A 258 7.39 1.37 11.94
N ILE A 259 6.89 1.89 13.06
CA ILE A 259 5.98 1.18 13.97
C ILE A 259 4.75 2.05 14.16
N GLY A 260 3.57 1.46 14.01
CA GLY A 260 2.31 2.15 14.10
C GLY A 260 1.14 1.22 14.27
N TYR A 261 -0.05 1.82 14.20
CA TYR A 261 -1.32 1.15 14.42
C TYR A 261 -2.40 1.77 13.53
N TYR A 262 -3.19 0.93 12.88
CA TYR A 262 -4.43 1.31 12.21
C TYR A 262 -5.54 1.44 13.23
N VAL A 263 -5.91 2.68 13.55
CA VAL A 263 -7.06 2.99 14.41
C VAL A 263 -8.36 2.54 13.75
N LYS A 264 -8.42 2.65 12.43
CA LYS A 264 -9.48 2.06 11.60
C LYS A 264 -8.83 1.17 10.56
N ASN A 265 -9.09 -0.13 10.65
CA ASN A 265 -8.59 -1.13 9.72
C ASN A 265 -9.69 -1.55 8.74
N VAL A 266 -9.29 -1.95 7.54
CA VAL A 266 -10.17 -2.42 6.46
C VAL A 266 -9.97 -3.90 6.14
N ASN A 267 -9.01 -4.56 6.79
CA ASN A 267 -8.64 -5.95 6.49
C ASN A 267 -9.80 -6.93 6.63
N LYS A 268 -10.72 -6.72 7.59
CA LYS A 268 -11.94 -7.53 7.73
C LYS A 268 -12.81 -7.48 6.47
N GLY A 269 -13.04 -6.29 5.92
CA GLY A 269 -13.83 -6.10 4.69
C GLY A 269 -13.15 -6.72 3.48
N ILE A 270 -11.85 -6.46 3.32
CA ILE A 270 -11.02 -7.04 2.24
C ILE A 270 -11.04 -8.58 2.31
N TYR A 271 -10.93 -9.14 3.52
CA TYR A 271 -10.99 -10.59 3.70
C TYR A 271 -12.36 -11.16 3.30
N GLY A 272 -13.45 -10.50 3.69
CA GLY A 272 -14.79 -10.90 3.28
C GLY A 272 -14.97 -10.91 1.76
N ASP A 273 -14.58 -9.84 1.09
CA ASP A 273 -14.63 -9.71 -0.37
C ASP A 273 -13.78 -10.79 -1.06
N PHE A 274 -12.59 -11.06 -0.52
CA PHE A 274 -11.68 -12.08 -1.05
C PHE A 274 -12.23 -13.49 -0.84
N LYS A 275 -12.71 -13.80 0.36
CA LYS A 275 -13.31 -15.08 0.72
C LYS A 275 -14.50 -15.39 -0.19
N GLU A 276 -15.42 -14.44 -0.34
CA GLU A 276 -16.58 -14.59 -1.22
C GLU A 276 -16.15 -14.88 -2.67
N GLY A 277 -15.20 -14.11 -3.20
CA GLY A 277 -14.71 -14.32 -4.56
C GLY A 277 -14.00 -15.66 -4.78
N ILE A 278 -13.25 -16.15 -3.79
CA ILE A 278 -12.62 -17.48 -3.82
C ILE A 278 -13.65 -18.59 -3.65
N SER A 279 -14.70 -18.38 -2.84
CA SER A 279 -15.83 -19.32 -2.75
C SER A 279 -16.56 -19.47 -4.08
N PHE A 280 -16.76 -18.36 -4.82
CA PHE A 280 -17.27 -18.44 -6.19
C PHE A 280 -16.30 -19.11 -7.17
N LEU A 281 -14.98 -18.95 -6.99
CA LEU A 281 -13.97 -19.59 -7.84
C LEU A 281 -14.02 -21.12 -7.68
N GLY A 282 -14.08 -21.61 -6.44
CA GLY A 282 -14.12 -23.04 -6.15
C GLY A 282 -15.51 -23.68 -6.23
N GLY A 283 -16.58 -22.90 -6.41
CA GLY A 283 -17.95 -23.41 -6.55
C GLY A 283 -18.05 -24.48 -7.64
N GLY A 284 -18.50 -25.69 -7.28
CA GLY A 284 -18.57 -26.84 -8.19
C GLY A 284 -17.24 -27.59 -8.41
N LEU A 285 -16.12 -27.10 -7.86
CA LEU A 285 -14.79 -27.74 -7.90
C LEU A 285 -14.39 -28.30 -6.53
N ILE A 286 -14.50 -27.49 -5.48
CA ILE A 286 -14.16 -27.82 -4.09
C ILE A 286 -15.09 -27.10 -3.12
N ASN A 287 -15.30 -27.64 -1.92
CA ASN A 287 -16.04 -26.93 -0.87
C ASN A 287 -15.14 -25.91 -0.15
N VAL A 288 -14.96 -24.74 -0.78
CA VAL A 288 -14.14 -23.64 -0.23
C VAL A 288 -14.69 -23.12 1.10
N ASN A 289 -16.01 -23.14 1.29
CA ASN A 289 -16.66 -22.59 2.48
C ASN A 289 -16.34 -23.41 3.75
N SER A 290 -16.07 -24.71 3.61
CA SER A 290 -15.57 -25.52 4.74
C SER A 290 -14.11 -25.25 5.11
N THR A 291 -13.40 -24.47 4.30
CA THR A 291 -11.93 -24.33 4.37
C THR A 291 -11.50 -22.94 4.81
N LEU A 292 -12.22 -21.88 4.39
CA LEU A 292 -11.94 -20.51 4.81
C LEU A 292 -12.87 -20.12 5.98
N PRO A 293 -12.35 -19.94 7.21
CA PRO A 293 -13.15 -19.54 8.36
C PRO A 293 -13.82 -18.16 8.17
N GLU A 294 -14.85 -17.85 8.95
CA GLU A 294 -15.35 -16.47 9.02
C GLU A 294 -14.37 -15.58 9.78
N TRP A 295 -14.28 -14.30 9.44
CA TRP A 295 -13.36 -13.39 10.14
C TRP A 295 -13.64 -13.38 11.65
N ASP A 296 -14.91 -13.39 12.03
CA ASP A 296 -15.37 -13.36 13.42
C ASP A 296 -15.12 -14.67 14.19
N SER A 297 -14.68 -15.72 13.49
CA SER A 297 -14.26 -16.97 14.14
C SER A 297 -12.77 -16.99 14.51
N PHE A 298 -11.98 -16.01 14.04
CA PHE A 298 -10.60 -15.85 14.46
C PHE A 298 -10.49 -15.37 15.90
N SER A 299 -9.35 -15.66 16.53
CA SER A 299 -9.04 -15.10 17.84
C SER A 299 -9.05 -13.57 17.79
N PRO A 300 -9.53 -12.88 18.85
CA PRO A 300 -9.51 -11.41 18.93
C PRO A 300 -8.12 -10.79 18.69
N TYR A 301 -7.04 -11.55 18.92
CA TYR A 301 -5.67 -11.10 18.62
C TYR A 301 -5.42 -10.85 17.12
N VAL A 302 -6.19 -11.45 16.22
CA VAL A 302 -6.03 -11.23 14.76
C VAL A 302 -6.37 -9.80 14.39
N ASP A 303 -7.39 -9.19 14.99
CA ASP A 303 -7.71 -7.79 14.76
C ASP A 303 -6.60 -6.86 15.24
N ILE A 304 -5.97 -7.19 16.36
CA ILE A 304 -4.84 -6.44 16.90
C ILE A 304 -3.64 -6.54 15.96
N ILE A 305 -3.23 -7.78 15.61
CA ILE A 305 -2.04 -8.04 14.79
C ILE A 305 -2.21 -7.44 13.39
N THR A 306 -3.37 -7.61 12.77
CA THR A 306 -3.62 -7.08 11.42
C THR A 306 -3.75 -5.55 11.41
N SER A 307 -3.94 -4.93 12.57
CA SER A 307 -3.94 -3.47 12.74
C SER A 307 -2.54 -2.92 13.07
N LEU A 308 -1.55 -3.76 13.35
CA LEU A 308 -0.17 -3.30 13.52
C LEU A 308 0.41 -2.87 12.16
N ARG A 309 1.06 -1.71 12.15
CA ARG A 309 1.81 -1.20 11.01
C ARG A 309 3.29 -1.29 11.34
N ILE A 310 3.94 -2.35 10.87
CA ILE A 310 5.37 -2.57 11.13
C ILE A 310 6.07 -2.65 9.79
N SER A 311 7.17 -1.93 9.64
CA SER A 311 8.02 -1.98 8.45
C SER A 311 9.47 -1.84 8.84
N ILE A 312 10.31 -2.70 8.28
CA ILE A 312 11.77 -2.63 8.42
C ILE A 312 12.29 -2.07 7.10
N PHE A 313 13.16 -1.06 7.18
CA PHE A 313 13.59 -0.28 6.02
C PHE A 313 12.43 0.34 5.20
N PRO A 314 11.51 1.10 5.81
CA PRO A 314 10.34 1.65 5.11
C PRO A 314 10.68 2.75 4.10
N ARG A 315 11.88 3.34 4.20
CA ARG A 315 12.33 4.44 3.35
C ARG A 315 13.73 4.19 2.82
N PHE A 316 13.88 4.34 1.52
CA PHE A 316 15.17 4.54 0.86
C PHE A 316 14.92 5.53 -0.28
N GLY A 317 15.55 6.70 -0.18
CA GLY A 317 15.18 7.80 -1.04
C GLY A 317 16.12 8.98 -1.00
N PHE A 318 15.71 10.03 -1.69
CA PHE A 318 16.47 11.27 -1.79
C PHE A 318 15.68 12.42 -1.21
N THR A 319 16.38 13.31 -0.52
CA THR A 319 15.80 14.54 0.00
C THR A 319 16.59 15.73 -0.49
N ILE A 320 15.87 16.77 -0.87
CA ILE A 320 16.42 18.04 -1.30
C ILE A 320 15.97 19.09 -0.31
N ARG A 321 16.94 19.74 0.34
CA ARG A 321 16.70 20.84 1.29
C ARG A 321 17.05 22.19 0.66
N PHE A 322 16.11 23.13 0.76
CA PHE A 322 16.17 24.50 0.27
C PHE A 322 16.20 25.47 1.45
#